data_AF-A0A172UWI7-F1
#
_entry.id   AF-A0A172UWI7-F1
#
_cell.length_a   1.000
_cell.length_b   1.000
_cell.length_c   1.000
_cell.angle_alpha   90.00
_cell.angle_beta   90.00
_cell.angle_gamma   90.00
#
_symmetry.space_group_name_H-M   'P 1'
#
loop_
_entity.id
_entity.type
_entity.pdbx_description
1 polymer ?
#
loop_
_entity_poly.entity_id
_entity_poly.type
_entity_poly.pdbx_seq_one_letter_code
_entity_poly.pdbx_strand_id
1 'polypeptide(L)'
;MQPSPVYALMRLHGDFMATGGQRMADADLDRVHAFHDRLREEDAVIEFDPNIPADQGIDGAAGFAFRPRTIDDEDRLIRVNGFTVLTEEGDMIWSFPPDLPDLRP
;
A
#
# COMPACT_ATOMS: atom_id res chain seq x y z
N MET A 1 5.76 -12.24 -16.34
CA MET A 1 4.80 -11.19 -15.92
C MET A 1 5.60 -9.96 -15.60
N GLN A 2 5.27 -8.81 -16.19
CA GLN A 2 5.72 -7.54 -15.63
C GLN A 2 5.07 -7.42 -14.23
N PRO A 3 5.82 -7.09 -13.17
CA PRO A 3 5.20 -6.85 -11.87
C PRO A 3 4.21 -5.68 -12.02
N SER A 4 2.98 -5.85 -11.51
CA SER A 4 1.97 -4.79 -11.53
C SER A 4 2.57 -3.51 -10.89
N PRO A 5 2.35 -2.31 -11.45
CA PRO A 5 2.88 -1.07 -10.87
C PRO A 5 2.54 -0.90 -9.38
N VAL A 6 1.36 -1.39 -8.96
CA VAL A 6 0.96 -1.40 -7.55
C VAL A 6 1.87 -2.26 -6.67
N TYR A 7 2.36 -3.39 -7.18
CA TYR A 7 3.27 -4.26 -6.44
C TYR A 7 4.60 -3.56 -6.15
N ALA A 8 5.09 -2.73 -7.08
CA ALA A 8 6.28 -1.94 -6.85
C ALA A 8 6.07 -0.89 -5.73
N LEU A 9 4.89 -0.25 -5.69
CA LEU A 9 4.51 0.70 -4.63
C LEU A 9 4.35 0.01 -3.27
N MET A 10 3.73 -1.18 -3.25
CA MET A 10 3.62 -2.00 -2.05
C MET A 10 4.99 -2.40 -1.50
N ARG A 11 5.93 -2.79 -2.38
CA ARG A 11 7.31 -3.09 -1.97
C ARG A 11 8.02 -1.84 -1.42
N LEU A 12 7.88 -0.70 -2.09
CA LEU A 12 8.42 0.58 -1.63
C LEU A 12 7.89 0.95 -0.24
N HIS A 13 6.61 0.72 0.00
CA HIS A 13 6.01 0.91 1.31
C HIS A 13 6.61 -0.03 2.37
N GLY A 14 6.75 -1.34 2.06
CA GLY A 14 7.41 -2.28 2.96
C GLY A 14 8.85 -1.87 3.29
N ASP A 15 9.62 -1.44 2.28
CA ASP A 15 10.98 -0.93 2.45
C ASP A 15 10.99 0.34 3.34
N PHE A 16 10.02 1.23 3.16
CA PHE A 16 9.84 2.43 3.98
C PHE A 16 9.52 2.06 5.43
N MET A 17 8.59 1.13 5.68
CA MET A 17 8.21 0.70 7.03
C MET A 17 9.36 0.01 7.76
N ALA A 18 10.19 -0.76 7.03
CA ALA A 18 11.35 -1.42 7.60
C ALA A 18 12.50 -0.46 7.97
N THR A 19 12.61 0.67 7.27
CA THR A 19 13.77 1.59 7.38
C THR A 19 13.44 2.95 7.96
N GLY A 20 12.16 3.31 8.07
CA GLY A 20 11.71 4.68 8.31
C GLY A 20 12.15 5.64 7.20
N GLY A 21 12.30 5.16 5.97
CA GLY A 21 12.83 5.92 4.83
C GLY A 21 14.36 6.09 4.81
N GLN A 22 15.08 5.57 5.81
CA GLN A 22 16.53 5.71 5.87
C GLN A 22 17.23 4.97 4.73
N ARG A 23 18.15 5.66 4.04
CA ARG A 23 18.92 5.13 2.90
C ARG A 23 18.09 4.79 1.65
N MET A 24 16.81 5.19 1.62
CA MET A 24 16.03 5.20 0.38
C MET A 24 16.45 6.39 -0.48
N ALA A 25 16.36 6.26 -1.80
CA ALA A 25 16.60 7.37 -2.71
C ALA A 25 15.45 8.40 -2.61
N ASP A 26 15.75 9.68 -2.80
CA ASP A 26 14.72 10.75 -2.74
C ASP A 26 13.54 10.46 -3.68
N ALA A 27 13.81 9.96 -4.89
CA ALA A 27 12.76 9.60 -5.85
C ALA A 27 11.85 8.45 -5.38
N ASP A 28 12.38 7.54 -4.54
CA ASP A 28 11.59 6.45 -3.94
C ASP A 28 10.77 6.96 -2.75
N LEU A 29 11.32 7.89 -1.97
CA LEU A 29 10.60 8.60 -0.91
C LEU A 29 9.42 9.41 -1.47
N ASP A 30 9.66 10.18 -2.52
CA ASP A 30 8.60 10.96 -3.19
C ASP A 30 7.49 10.04 -3.72
N ARG A 31 7.85 8.87 -4.27
CA ARG A 31 6.90 7.88 -4.76
C ARG A 31 6.06 7.23 -3.67
N VAL A 32 6.66 6.86 -2.54
CA VAL A 32 5.92 6.24 -1.43
C VAL A 32 5.02 7.26 -0.75
N HIS A 33 5.46 8.51 -0.60
CA HIS A 33 4.62 9.58 -0.07
C HIS A 33 3.44 9.88 -1.00
N ALA A 34 3.68 10.06 -2.30
CA ALA A 34 2.59 10.26 -3.27
C ALA A 34 1.60 9.08 -3.29
N PHE A 35 2.08 7.86 -3.07
CA PHE A 35 1.24 6.68 -2.93
C PHE A 35 0.39 6.71 -1.66
N HIS A 36 0.97 7.09 -0.50
CA HIS A 36 0.21 7.27 0.74
C HIS A 36 -0.82 8.39 0.63
N ASP A 37 -0.43 9.53 0.08
CA ASP A 37 -1.32 10.68 -0.12
C ASP A 37 -2.50 10.31 -0.99
N ARG A 38 -2.25 9.62 -2.12
CA ARG A 38 -3.31 9.13 -3.00
C ARG A 38 -4.33 8.25 -2.25
N LEU A 39 -3.86 7.29 -1.46
CA LEU A 39 -4.77 6.39 -0.72
C LEU A 39 -5.59 7.14 0.34
N ARG A 40 -5.02 8.18 0.97
CA ARG A 40 -5.73 9.02 1.94
C ARG A 40 -6.72 9.97 1.27
N GLU A 41 -6.31 10.63 0.19
CA GLU A 41 -7.15 11.57 -0.56
C GLU A 41 -8.34 10.87 -1.22
N GLU A 42 -8.14 9.66 -1.75
CA GLU A 42 -9.19 8.86 -2.37
C GLU A 42 -10.02 8.04 -1.35
N ASP A 43 -9.69 8.11 -0.06
CA ASP A 43 -10.27 7.27 1.00
C ASP A 43 -10.31 5.78 0.58
N ALA A 44 -9.15 5.28 0.14
CA ALA A 44 -9.03 3.99 -0.54
C ALA A 44 -8.05 3.03 0.15
N VAL A 45 -8.21 1.73 -0.15
CA VAL A 45 -7.28 0.63 0.14
C VAL A 45 -6.99 -0.18 -1.11
N ILE A 46 -5.88 -0.91 -1.09
CA ILE A 46 -5.60 -1.94 -2.08
C ILE A 46 -6.25 -3.25 -1.64
N GLU A 47 -7.13 -3.79 -2.47
CA GLU A 47 -7.63 -5.15 -2.34
C GLU A 47 -6.84 -6.09 -3.26
N PHE A 48 -6.44 -7.25 -2.74
CA PHE A 48 -6.03 -8.37 -3.56
C PHE A 48 -7.11 -9.44 -3.58
N ASP A 49 -7.58 -9.81 -4.77
CA ASP A 49 -8.45 -10.95 -5.02
C ASP A 49 -8.10 -11.53 -6.41
N PRO A 50 -7.69 -12.80 -6.51
CA PRO A 50 -7.28 -13.43 -7.77
C PRO A 50 -8.39 -13.46 -8.83
N ASN A 51 -9.65 -13.23 -8.45
CA ASN A 51 -10.79 -13.19 -9.36
C ASN A 51 -11.05 -11.80 -9.96
N ILE A 52 -10.35 -10.75 -9.51
CA ILE A 52 -10.47 -9.41 -10.11
C ILE A 52 -9.94 -9.46 -11.54
N PRO A 53 -10.79 -9.23 -12.57
CA PRO A 53 -10.36 -9.23 -13.95
C PRO A 53 -9.54 -7.98 -14.27
N ALA A 54 -8.77 -8.03 -15.36
CA ALA A 54 -7.85 -6.97 -15.77
C ALA A 54 -8.51 -5.61 -15.99
N ASP A 55 -9.74 -5.58 -16.54
CA ASP A 55 -10.52 -4.36 -16.79
C ASP A 55 -11.03 -3.67 -15.52
N GLN A 56 -11.02 -4.38 -14.39
CA GLN A 56 -11.38 -3.85 -13.07
C GLN A 56 -10.16 -3.66 -12.17
N GLY A 57 -8.98 -4.05 -12.65
CA GLY A 57 -7.76 -4.01 -11.87
C GLY A 57 -6.93 -2.74 -12.11
N ILE A 58 -5.95 -2.53 -11.24
CA ILE A 58 -5.06 -1.36 -11.29
C ILE A 58 -4.20 -1.42 -12.54
N ASP A 59 -4.18 -0.33 -13.31
CA ASP A 59 -3.42 -0.18 -14.55
C ASP A 59 -3.67 -1.29 -15.58
N GLY A 60 -4.88 -1.87 -15.58
CA GLY A 60 -5.25 -2.95 -16.51
C GLY A 60 -4.66 -4.32 -16.12
N ALA A 61 -4.18 -4.49 -14.88
CA ALA A 61 -3.66 -5.75 -14.37
C ALA A 61 -4.68 -6.44 -13.44
N ALA A 62 -4.94 -7.72 -13.67
CA ALA A 62 -5.81 -8.53 -12.81
C ALA A 62 -5.25 -8.67 -11.39
N GLY A 63 -6.13 -8.97 -10.43
CA GLY A 63 -5.76 -9.34 -9.06
C GLY A 63 -5.77 -8.21 -8.04
N PHE A 64 -5.45 -6.97 -8.42
CA PHE A 64 -5.42 -5.82 -7.50
C PHE A 64 -6.40 -4.74 -7.92
N ALA A 65 -7.13 -4.17 -6.96
CA ALA A 65 -8.03 -3.04 -7.19
C ALA A 65 -7.92 -2.02 -6.06
N PHE A 66 -8.11 -0.73 -6.39
CA PHE A 66 -8.42 0.28 -5.39
C PHE A 66 -9.88 0.11 -4.97
N ARG A 67 -10.13 0.06 -3.66
CA ARG A 67 -11.47 -0.02 -3.10
C ARG A 67 -11.69 1.09 -2.07
N PRO A 68 -12.91 1.65 -1.98
CA PRO A 68 -13.26 2.55 -0.89
C PRO A 68 -13.01 1.90 0.46
N ARG A 69 -12.50 2.66 1.43
CA ARG A 69 -12.28 2.21 2.80
C ARG A 69 -13.59 1.82 3.49
N THR A 70 -13.44 0.93 4.44
CA THR A 70 -14.47 0.50 5.39
C THR A 70 -13.90 0.59 6.80
N ILE A 71 -14.78 0.57 7.81
CA ILE A 71 -14.35 0.61 9.21
C ILE A 71 -13.47 -0.59 9.59
N ASP A 72 -13.65 -1.72 8.91
CA ASP A 72 -12.87 -2.95 9.12
C ASP A 72 -11.46 -2.86 8.54
N ASP A 73 -11.14 -1.84 7.72
CA ASP A 73 -9.78 -1.63 7.22
C ASP A 73 -8.89 -0.93 8.25
N GLU A 74 -9.46 -0.34 9.31
CA GLU A 74 -8.71 0.39 10.36
C GLU A 74 -7.72 1.41 9.76
N ASP A 75 -6.43 1.32 10.08
CA ASP A 75 -5.34 2.14 9.50
C ASP A 75 -4.55 1.38 8.41
N ARG A 76 -5.02 0.19 7.99
CA ARG A 76 -4.38 -0.60 6.94
C ARG A 76 -4.49 0.07 5.58
N LEU A 77 -3.44 0.03 4.78
CA LEU A 77 -3.50 0.46 3.39
C LEU A 77 -3.92 -0.65 2.42
N ILE A 78 -3.95 -1.90 2.91
CA ILE A 78 -4.51 -3.05 2.20
C ILE A 78 -5.78 -3.56 2.88
N ARG A 79 -6.64 -4.22 2.12
CA ARG A 79 -7.81 -4.94 2.64
C ARG A 79 -7.49 -6.37 3.04
N VAL A 80 -7.88 -6.75 4.25
CA VAL A 80 -7.92 -8.15 4.69
C VAL A 80 -9.19 -8.81 4.15
N ASN A 81 -9.04 -9.98 3.50
CA ASN A 81 -10.14 -10.74 2.93
C ASN A 81 -9.79 -12.25 2.87
N GLY A 82 -10.60 -13.06 2.18
CA GLY A 82 -10.36 -14.50 2.06
C GLY A 82 -9.05 -14.91 1.35
N PHE A 83 -8.39 -13.97 0.67
CA PHE A 83 -7.14 -14.18 -0.07
C PHE A 83 -5.95 -13.45 0.55
N THR A 84 -6.20 -12.56 1.51
CA THR A 84 -5.20 -11.70 2.15
C THR A 84 -5.39 -11.79 3.65
N VAL A 85 -4.54 -12.57 4.30
CA VAL A 85 -4.52 -12.75 5.76
C VAL A 85 -3.20 -12.22 6.29
N LEU A 86 -3.27 -11.37 7.30
CA LEU A 86 -2.10 -10.74 7.91
C LEU A 86 -1.67 -11.45 9.19
N THR A 87 -0.36 -11.54 9.39
CA THR A 87 0.24 -11.75 10.71
C THR A 87 0.23 -10.43 11.49
N GLU A 88 0.52 -10.46 12.79
CA GLU A 88 0.69 -9.23 13.59
C GLU A 88 1.76 -8.32 12.99
N GLU A 89 2.90 -8.88 12.56
CA GLU A 89 3.94 -8.12 11.87
C GLU A 89 3.45 -7.55 10.54
N GLY A 90 2.68 -8.33 9.77
CA GLY A 90 2.07 -7.88 8.53
C GLY A 90 1.10 -6.72 8.75
N ASP A 91 0.30 -6.76 9.81
CA ASP A 91 -0.62 -5.68 10.16
C ASP A 91 0.12 -4.35 10.41
N MET A 92 1.24 -4.41 11.14
CA MET A 92 2.10 -3.24 11.32
C MET A 92 2.73 -2.76 10.00
N ILE A 93 3.25 -3.68 9.19
CA ILE A 93 3.93 -3.33 7.94
C ILE A 93 2.95 -2.75 6.91
N TRP A 94 1.71 -3.25 6.85
CA TRP A 94 0.72 -2.85 5.84
C TRP A 94 -0.27 -1.81 6.34
N SER A 95 0.05 -1.14 7.44
CA SER A 95 -0.63 0.05 7.92
C SER A 95 0.05 1.30 7.41
N PHE A 96 -0.69 2.41 7.37
CA PHE A 96 -0.05 3.70 7.15
C PHE A 96 1.07 3.90 8.17
N PRO A 97 2.19 4.53 7.79
CA PRO A 97 3.23 4.86 8.74
C PRO A 97 2.60 5.70 9.87
N PRO A 98 2.98 5.46 11.14
CA PRO A 98 2.54 6.32 12.22
C PRO A 98 2.95 7.76 11.89
N ASP A 99 2.19 8.76 12.37
CA ASP A 99 2.59 10.17 12.28
C ASP A 99 3.93 10.34 13.00
N LEU A 100 5.02 10.15 12.28
CA LEU A 100 6.36 10.38 12.75
C LEU A 100 6.53 11.90 12.75
N PRO A 101 6.79 12.56 13.89
CA PRO A 101 7.13 13.98 13.87
C PRO A 101 8.28 14.16 12.89
N ASP A 102 8.17 15.17 12.02
CA ASP A 102 9.09 15.47 10.92
C ASP A 102 10.55 15.49 11.43
N LEU A 103 11.24 14.35 11.39
CA LEU A 103 12.64 14.21 11.77
C LEU A 103 13.49 14.54 10.53
N ARG A 104 13.33 15.77 10.02
CA ARG A 104 14.37 16.37 9.19
C ARG A 104 15.45 16.95 10.11
N PRO A 105 16.74 16.64 9.88
CA PRO A 105 17.84 17.28 10.61
C PRO A 105 17.92 18.79 10.34
#